data_AF-A0A396ZEC9-F1
#
_entry.id   AF-A0A396ZEC9-F1
#
_cell.length_a   1.000
_cell.length_b   1.000
_cell.length_c   1.000
_cell.angle_alpha   90.00
_cell.angle_beta   90.00
_cell.angle_gamma   90.00
#
_symmetry.space_group_name_H-M   'P 1'
#
loop_
_entity.id
_entity.type
_entity.pdbx_description
1 polymer ?
#
loop_
_entity_poly.entity_id
_entity_poly.type
_entity_poly.pdbx_seq_one_letter_code
_entity_poly.pdbx_strand_id
1 'polypeptide(L)'
;MKRNIILFTAVLFISSCIGIVHPPAIIRDSISIPKGKPLRLEFTGFTFYTSEMNHIKKNLQEKGYREDERSDILLEIILQEKEAEYEYRGFHFLNLIASFLTLGIVPFHIKSEHILTYRISESGKTPKESVHELLLDQWRGWVLIPFSPFYWPSTSFEKSLINSLEEFEKQK
;
A
#
# COMPACT_ATOMS: atom_id res chain seq x y z
N MET A 1 -32.04 -7.95 -23.47
CA MET A 1 -32.19 -8.26 -22.03
C MET A 1 -31.11 -9.22 -21.50
N LYS A 2 -30.92 -10.42 -22.07
CA LYS A 2 -29.97 -11.43 -21.55
C LYS A 2 -28.50 -10.97 -21.47
N ARG A 3 -28.01 -10.22 -22.46
CA ARG A 3 -26.61 -9.70 -22.46
C ARG A 3 -26.31 -8.79 -21.28
N ASN A 4 -27.22 -7.86 -20.97
CA ASN A 4 -27.02 -6.89 -19.88
C ASN A 4 -27.05 -7.57 -18.51
N ILE A 5 -27.86 -8.63 -18.35
CA ILE A 5 -27.89 -9.44 -17.13
C ILE A 5 -26.58 -10.20 -16.97
N ILE A 6 -26.08 -10.88 -18.02
CA ILE A 6 -24.79 -11.58 -17.98
C ILE A 6 -23.65 -10.62 -17.64
N LEU A 7 -23.65 -9.42 -18.25
CA LEU A 7 -22.62 -8.42 -17.99
C LEU A 7 -22.68 -7.91 -16.55
N PHE A 8 -23.87 -7.62 -16.04
CA PHE A 8 -24.08 -7.16 -14.67
C PHE A 8 -23.64 -8.22 -13.66
N THR A 9 -24.01 -9.49 -13.88
CA THR A 9 -23.58 -10.62 -13.06
C THR A 9 -22.06 -10.83 -13.12
N ALA A 10 -21.44 -10.69 -14.30
CA ALA A 10 -19.98 -10.78 -14.44
C ALA A 10 -19.26 -9.65 -13.70
N VAL A 11 -19.77 -8.42 -13.76
CA VAL A 11 -19.21 -7.28 -13.01
C VAL A 11 -19.33 -7.50 -11.50
N LEU A 12 -20.46 -8.00 -11.02
CA LEU A 12 -20.67 -8.34 -9.61
C LEU A 12 -19.67 -9.40 -9.10
N PHE A 13 -19.32 -10.38 -9.95
CA PHE A 13 -18.32 -11.39 -9.60
C PHE A 13 -16.90 -10.84 -9.51
N ILE A 14 -16.59 -9.77 -10.25
CA ILE A 14 -15.28 -9.11 -10.19
C ILE A 14 -15.20 -8.17 -8.97
N SER A 15 -16.34 -7.68 -8.48
CA SER A 15 -16.42 -6.76 -7.34
C SER A 15 -16.68 -7.44 -5.99
N SER A 16 -16.20 -8.66 -5.77
CA SER A 16 -16.39 -9.40 -4.52
C SER A 16 -15.15 -9.34 -3.62
N CYS A 17 -14.58 -8.15 -3.42
CA CYS A 17 -13.34 -8.00 -2.66
C CYS A 17 -13.30 -6.69 -1.86
N ILE A 18 -12.86 -6.78 -0.60
CA ILE A 18 -12.51 -5.64 0.23
C ILE A 18 -11.07 -5.76 0.73
N GLY A 19 -10.41 -4.64 0.96
CA GLY A 19 -9.13 -4.51 1.61
C GLY A 19 -9.25 -3.63 2.85
N ILE A 20 -8.90 -4.18 4.01
CA ILE A 20 -8.86 -3.49 5.30
C ILE A 20 -7.40 -3.16 5.61
N VAL A 21 -7.14 -1.89 5.83
CA VAL A 21 -5.79 -1.35 6.06
C VAL A 21 -5.58 -1.19 7.55
N HIS A 22 -4.42 -1.61 8.03
CA HIS A 22 -3.98 -1.27 9.38
C HIS A 22 -3.19 0.05 9.37
N PRO A 23 -3.24 0.84 10.45
CA PRO A 23 -2.33 1.97 10.60
C PRO A 23 -0.88 1.54 10.37
N PRO A 24 -0.05 2.34 9.67
CA PRO A 24 1.34 2.00 9.44
C PRO A 24 2.05 1.75 10.78
N ALA A 25 2.73 0.61 10.90
CA ALA A 25 3.53 0.32 12.07
C ALA A 25 4.95 0.85 11.83
N ILE A 26 5.46 1.69 12.72
CA ILE A 26 6.78 2.28 12.54
C ILE A 26 7.84 1.40 13.21
N ILE A 27 8.70 0.81 12.39
CA ILE A 27 9.75 -0.13 12.84
C ILE A 27 11.01 0.62 13.25
N ARG A 28 11.34 1.70 12.53
CA ARG A 28 12.55 2.50 12.77
C ARG A 28 12.29 3.96 12.47
N ASP A 29 12.52 4.81 13.47
CA ASP A 29 12.34 6.26 13.40
C ASP A 29 13.70 6.98 13.43
N SER A 30 14.05 7.72 12.38
CA SER A 30 15.27 8.54 12.46
C SER A 30 15.40 9.73 11.50
N ILE A 31 14.37 10.10 10.72
CA ILE A 31 14.56 11.12 9.69
C ILE A 31 13.59 12.29 9.76
N SER A 32 14.14 13.47 9.46
CA SER A 32 13.38 14.62 8.99
C SER A 32 13.87 15.00 7.60
N ILE A 33 12.94 15.22 6.66
CA ILE A 33 13.32 15.78 5.34
C ILE A 33 13.78 17.23 5.55
N PRO A 34 14.97 17.62 5.05
CA PRO A 34 15.43 19.00 5.09
C PRO A 34 14.48 19.88 4.27
N LYS A 35 13.72 20.75 4.95
CA LYS A 35 12.77 21.68 4.32
C LYS A 35 13.51 22.74 3.51
N GLY A 36 12.94 23.12 2.37
CA GLY A 36 13.38 24.25 1.56
C GLY A 36 14.61 23.99 0.66
N LYS A 37 15.22 22.81 0.74
CA LYS A 37 16.23 22.36 -0.23
C LYS A 37 15.58 21.55 -1.34
N PRO A 38 16.10 21.61 -2.58
CA PRO A 38 15.67 20.70 -3.63
C PRO A 38 16.05 19.26 -3.28
N LEU A 39 15.25 18.29 -3.72
CA LEU A 39 15.44 16.87 -3.47
C LEU A 39 15.50 16.13 -4.80
N ARG A 40 16.43 15.18 -4.90
CA ARG A 40 16.35 14.15 -5.93
C ARG A 40 15.46 13.04 -5.39
N LEU A 41 14.42 12.68 -6.13
CA LEU A 41 13.50 11.60 -5.76
C LEU A 41 13.87 10.34 -6.52
N GLU A 42 14.05 9.22 -5.82
CA GLU A 42 14.20 7.90 -6.44
C GLU A 42 13.18 6.94 -5.84
N PHE A 43 12.47 6.22 -6.70
CA PHE A 43 11.45 5.25 -6.30
C PHE A 43 11.90 3.84 -6.67
N THR A 44 12.03 2.98 -5.67
CA THR A 44 12.47 1.58 -5.84
C THR A 44 11.32 0.64 -5.48
N GLY A 45 11.02 -0.34 -6.34
CA GLY A 45 9.96 -1.33 -6.10
C GLY A 45 8.54 -0.90 -6.48
N PHE A 46 8.37 0.26 -7.13
CA PHE A 46 7.07 0.79 -7.55
C PHE A 46 6.59 0.34 -8.94
N THR A 47 7.18 -0.72 -9.52
CA THR A 47 6.88 -1.18 -10.88
C THR A 47 5.38 -1.42 -11.14
N PHE A 48 4.66 -1.94 -10.15
CA PHE A 48 3.21 -2.17 -10.23
C PHE A 48 2.37 -1.15 -9.44
N TYR A 49 3.01 -0.10 -8.91
CA TYR A 49 2.42 0.90 -8.00
C TYR A 49 2.61 2.32 -8.53
N THR A 50 2.46 2.51 -9.85
CA THR A 50 2.71 3.80 -10.52
C THR A 50 1.73 4.88 -10.06
N SER A 51 0.49 4.53 -9.75
CA SER A 51 -0.51 5.48 -9.26
C SER A 51 -0.11 6.04 -7.91
N GLU A 52 0.30 5.15 -7.01
CA GLU A 52 0.75 5.43 -5.66
C GLU A 52 2.04 6.26 -5.68
N MET A 53 3.00 5.89 -6.54
CA MET A 53 4.23 6.65 -6.78
C MET A 53 3.91 8.11 -7.18
N ASN A 54 3.01 8.30 -8.15
CA ASN A 54 2.61 9.62 -8.62
C ASN A 54 1.91 10.44 -7.53
N HIS A 55 1.10 9.79 -6.69
CA HIS A 55 0.45 10.44 -5.55
C HIS A 55 1.45 10.88 -4.49
N ILE A 56 2.42 10.05 -4.13
CA ILE A 56 3.50 10.43 -3.21
C ILE A 56 4.27 11.64 -3.76
N LYS A 57 4.66 11.59 -5.04
CA LYS A 57 5.36 12.68 -5.71
C LYS A 57 4.55 13.98 -5.70
N LYS A 58 3.27 13.92 -6.05
CA LYS A 58 2.36 15.07 -6.02
C LYS A 58 2.20 15.64 -4.60
N ASN A 59 2.04 14.78 -3.59
CA ASN A 59 1.89 15.19 -2.20
C ASN A 59 3.14 15.93 -1.69
N LEU A 60 4.35 15.44 -2.02
CA LEU A 60 5.60 16.11 -1.71
C LEU A 60 5.70 17.50 -2.38
N GLN A 61 5.28 17.61 -3.64
CA GLN A 61 5.26 18.90 -4.36
C GLN A 61 4.27 19.90 -3.76
N GLU A 62 3.05 19.46 -3.42
CA GLU A 62 2.03 20.29 -2.75
C GLU A 62 2.50 20.80 -1.38
N LYS A 63 3.35 20.02 -0.69
CA LYS A 63 3.99 20.39 0.57
C LYS A 63 5.22 21.30 0.41
N GLY A 64 5.60 21.64 -0.81
CA GLY A 64 6.64 22.62 -1.12
C GLY A 64 8.05 22.03 -1.29
N TYR A 65 8.20 20.70 -1.36
CA TYR A 65 9.46 20.10 -1.77
C TYR A 65 9.65 20.27 -3.28
N ARG A 66 10.81 20.78 -3.69
CA ARG A 66 11.17 20.96 -5.10
C ARG A 66 12.00 19.78 -5.56
N GLU A 67 11.60 19.16 -6.66
CA GLU A 67 12.36 18.08 -7.27
C GLU A 67 13.50 18.66 -8.14
N ASP A 68 14.72 18.16 -7.95
CA ASP A 68 15.87 18.47 -8.78
C ASP A 68 16.76 17.22 -8.91
N GLU A 69 16.91 16.72 -10.13
CA GLU A 69 17.74 15.55 -10.43
C GLU A 69 19.22 15.77 -10.10
N ARG A 70 19.65 17.03 -9.96
CA ARG A 70 21.03 17.42 -9.61
C ARG A 70 21.23 17.75 -8.14
N SER A 71 20.20 17.59 -7.30
CA SER A 71 20.34 17.84 -5.87
C SER A 71 21.33 16.87 -5.22
N ASP A 72 22.16 17.40 -4.30
CA ASP A 72 23.04 16.61 -3.44
C ASP A 72 22.27 15.82 -2.37
N ILE A 73 20.97 16.06 -2.24
CA ILE A 73 20.08 15.38 -1.29
C ILE A 73 19.18 14.43 -2.06
N LEU A 74 19.38 13.14 -1.83
CA LEU A 74 18.57 12.06 -2.35
C LEU A 74 17.54 11.63 -1.30
N LEU A 75 16.26 11.66 -1.65
CA LEU A 75 15.18 10.97 -0.97
C LEU A 75 14.82 9.73 -1.79
N GLU A 76 15.28 8.57 -1.33
CA GLU A 76 14.91 7.28 -1.88
C GLU A 76 13.67 6.75 -1.14
N ILE A 77 12.66 6.34 -1.90
CA ILE A 77 11.41 5.76 -1.39
C ILE A 77 11.36 4.34 -1.92
N ILE A 78 11.51 3.37 -1.01
CA ILE A 78 11.67 1.96 -1.33
C ILE A 78 10.42 1.23 -0.85
N LEU A 79 9.71 0.57 -1.77
CA LEU A 79 8.59 -0.30 -1.47
C LEU A 79 9.02 -1.76 -1.68
N GLN A 80 8.91 -2.56 -0.64
CA GLN A 80 9.22 -3.99 -0.68
C GLN A 80 7.99 -4.80 -0.30
N GLU A 81 7.60 -5.74 -1.14
CA GLU A 81 6.58 -6.74 -0.78
C GLU A 81 7.26 -7.86 0.01
N LYS A 82 6.69 -8.19 1.17
CA LYS A 82 7.14 -9.30 2.01
C LYS A 82 6.23 -10.49 1.76
N GLU A 83 6.80 -11.69 1.74
CA GLU A 83 6.02 -12.92 1.63
C GLU A 83 5.03 -13.01 2.81
N ALA A 84 3.78 -13.32 2.49
CA ALA A 84 2.74 -13.42 3.51
C ALA A 84 3.02 -14.60 4.45
N GLU A 85 3.32 -14.29 5.71
CA GLU A 85 3.49 -15.29 6.75
C GLU A 85 2.18 -15.48 7.52
N TYR A 86 1.57 -16.66 7.36
CA TYR A 86 0.39 -17.06 8.12
C TYR A 86 0.82 -17.91 9.32
N GLU A 87 0.49 -17.44 10.53
CA GLU A 87 0.72 -18.17 11.80
C GLU A 87 0.17 -19.60 11.72
N TYR A 88 -1.02 -19.75 11.13
CA TYR A 88 -1.67 -21.05 10.94
C TYR A 88 -1.94 -21.33 9.45
N ARG A 89 -0.91 -21.79 8.72
CA ARG A 89 -1.04 -22.16 7.29
C ARG A 89 -2.17 -23.17 7.03
N GLY A 90 -2.39 -24.11 7.95
CA GLY A 90 -3.48 -25.10 7.84
C GLY A 90 -4.86 -24.45 7.84
N PHE A 91 -5.10 -23.47 8.73
CA PHE A 91 -6.37 -22.75 8.74
C PHE A 91 -6.56 -21.87 7.51
N HIS A 92 -5.49 -21.27 6.99
CA HIS A 92 -5.55 -20.52 5.74
C HIS A 92 -5.96 -21.43 4.57
N PHE A 93 -5.40 -22.65 4.48
CA PHE A 93 -5.79 -23.61 3.45
C PHE A 93 -7.23 -24.12 3.65
N LEU A 94 -7.66 -24.39 4.88
CA LEU A 94 -9.05 -24.74 5.17
C LEU A 94 -10.02 -23.60 4.81
N ASN A 95 -9.63 -22.35 5.01
CA ASN A 95 -10.42 -21.20 4.60
C ASN A 95 -10.55 -21.10 3.08
N LEU A 96 -9.49 -21.42 2.32
CA LEU A 96 -9.56 -21.54 0.87
C LEU A 96 -10.57 -22.63 0.44
N ILE A 97 -10.48 -23.82 1.03
CA ILE A 97 -11.40 -24.93 0.76
C ILE A 97 -12.84 -24.52 1.09
N ALA A 98 -13.07 -23.94 2.27
CA ALA A 98 -14.40 -23.51 2.71
C ALA A 98 -14.97 -22.45 1.76
N SER A 99 -14.16 -21.48 1.34
CA SER A 99 -14.58 -20.46 0.37
C SER A 99 -14.94 -21.09 -0.98
N PHE A 100 -14.12 -22.01 -1.49
CA PHE A 100 -14.42 -22.72 -2.74
C PHE A 100 -15.70 -23.55 -2.66
N LEU A 101 -15.84 -24.39 -1.63
CA LEU A 101 -17.01 -25.27 -1.45
C LEU A 101 -18.31 -24.50 -1.24
N THR A 102 -18.23 -23.29 -0.69
CA THR A 102 -19.38 -22.42 -0.47
C THR A 102 -19.58 -21.38 -1.57
N LEU A 103 -18.83 -21.48 -2.67
CA LEU A 103 -18.85 -20.54 -3.79
C LEU A 103 -18.66 -19.08 -3.35
N GLY A 104 -17.80 -18.84 -2.36
CA GLY A 104 -17.50 -17.50 -1.88
C GLY A 104 -18.53 -16.90 -0.91
N ILE A 105 -19.49 -17.69 -0.41
CA ILE A 105 -20.34 -17.28 0.73
C ILE A 105 -19.47 -17.15 1.98
N VAL A 106 -18.59 -18.12 2.24
CA VAL A 106 -17.51 -17.97 3.21
C VAL A 106 -16.38 -17.18 2.54
N PRO A 107 -16.04 -15.97 3.02
CA PRO A 107 -14.96 -15.21 2.43
C PRO A 107 -13.60 -15.88 2.60
N PHE A 108 -12.77 -15.78 1.57
CA PHE A 108 -11.36 -16.13 1.64
C PHE A 108 -10.54 -14.93 2.10
N HIS A 109 -9.71 -15.13 3.11
CA HIS A 109 -8.81 -14.12 3.68
C HIS A 109 -7.40 -14.26 3.14
N ILE A 110 -6.80 -13.15 2.75
CA ILE A 110 -5.41 -13.05 2.31
C ILE A 110 -4.76 -11.87 3.03
N LYS A 111 -3.57 -12.07 3.56
CA LYS A 111 -2.74 -11.00 4.13
C LYS A 111 -1.69 -10.56 3.11
N SER A 112 -1.49 -9.26 2.98
CA SER A 112 -0.39 -8.65 2.22
C SER A 112 0.40 -7.75 3.14
N GLU A 113 1.72 -7.90 3.12
CA GLU A 113 2.65 -7.11 3.93
C GLU A 113 3.62 -6.37 3.02
N HIS A 114 3.80 -5.07 3.27
CA HIS A 114 4.75 -4.25 2.57
C HIS A 114 5.63 -3.48 3.56
N ILE A 115 6.89 -3.33 3.23
CA ILE A 115 7.82 -2.46 3.93
C ILE A 115 8.07 -1.23 3.07
N LEU A 116 7.73 -0.06 3.60
CA LEU A 116 8.02 1.24 3.00
C LEU A 116 9.18 1.89 3.75
N THR A 117 10.28 2.07 3.06
CA THR A 117 11.46 2.75 3.59
C THR A 117 11.62 4.10 2.93
N TYR A 118 11.63 5.15 3.74
CA TYR A 118 12.14 6.46 3.34
C TYR A 118 13.61 6.52 3.72
N ARG A 119 14.49 6.80 2.77
CA ARG A 119 15.93 6.93 3.02
C ARG A 119 16.42 8.27 2.50
N ILE A 120 17.10 9.03 3.36
CA ILE A 120 17.74 10.27 2.97
C ILE A 120 19.25 10.08 2.96
N SER A 121 19.86 10.40 1.82
CA SER A 121 21.30 10.42 1.62
C SER A 121 21.73 11.83 1.20
N GLU A 122 22.75 12.38 1.86
CA GLU A 122 23.38 13.65 1.51
C GLU A 122 24.89 13.43 1.44
N SER A 123 25.57 14.05 0.47
CA SER A 123 27.02 13.90 0.31
C SER A 123 27.77 14.20 1.61
N GLY A 124 28.63 13.28 2.03
CA GLY A 124 29.41 13.40 3.27
C GLY A 124 28.67 13.11 4.57
N LYS A 125 27.42 12.65 4.53
CA LYS A 125 26.65 12.22 5.72
C LYS A 125 26.26 10.75 5.63
N THR A 126 26.11 10.11 6.79
CA THR A 126 25.54 8.77 6.86
C THR A 126 24.06 8.80 6.47
N PRO A 127 23.59 7.85 5.64
CA PRO A 127 22.19 7.75 5.30
C PRO A 127 21.34 7.56 6.55
N LYS A 128 20.18 8.22 6.57
CA LYS A 128 19.17 8.02 7.60
C LYS A 128 17.96 7.34 6.96
N GLU A 129 17.28 6.50 7.71
CA GLU A 129 16.11 5.77 7.21
C GLU A 129 14.96 5.73 8.22
N SER A 130 13.75 5.73 7.68
CA SER A 130 12.48 5.58 8.38
C SER A 130 11.77 4.40 7.74
N VAL A 131 11.43 3.40 8.54
CA VAL A 131 10.89 2.13 8.06
C VAL A 131 9.48 1.95 8.60
N HIS A 132 8.53 1.83 7.69
CA HIS A 132 7.12 1.65 7.99
C HIS A 132 6.66 0.30 7.43
N GLU A 133 5.96 -0.47 8.25
CA GLU A 133 5.27 -1.68 7.84
C GLU A 133 3.81 -1.35 7.53
N LEU A 134 3.37 -1.79 6.35
CA LEU A 134 2.03 -1.59 5.83
C LEU A 134 1.37 -2.96 5.71
N LEU A 135 0.28 -3.13 6.44
CA LEU A 135 -0.47 -4.39 6.47
C LEU A 135 -1.84 -4.18 5.84
N LEU A 136 -2.18 -5.06 4.90
CA LEU A 136 -3.46 -5.07 4.21
C LEU A 136 -4.10 -6.45 4.30
N ASP A 137 -5.26 -6.52 4.94
CA ASP A 137 -6.11 -7.71 4.96
C ASP A 137 -7.10 -7.65 3.80
N GLN A 138 -6.97 -8.56 2.86
CA GLN A 138 -7.89 -8.71 1.74
C GLN A 138 -8.89 -9.83 2.03
N TRP A 139 -10.17 -9.53 1.87
CA TRP A 139 -11.24 -10.51 1.96
C TRP A 139 -11.95 -10.62 0.62
N ARG A 140 -12.16 -11.86 0.16
CA ARG A 140 -12.78 -12.16 -1.14
C ARG A 140 -14.01 -13.04 -0.95
N GLY A 141 -15.17 -12.61 -1.41
CA GLY A 141 -16.42 -13.37 -1.25
C GLY A 141 -17.65 -12.55 -1.59
N TRP A 142 -18.75 -13.23 -1.95
CA TRP A 142 -19.98 -12.60 -2.44
C TRP A 142 -20.66 -11.74 -1.38
N VAL A 143 -20.54 -12.14 -0.11
CA VAL A 143 -21.08 -11.39 1.04
C VAL A 143 -20.46 -9.99 1.14
N LEU A 144 -19.31 -9.76 0.49
CA LEU A 144 -18.55 -8.51 0.55
C LEU A 144 -18.88 -7.53 -0.56
N ILE A 145 -19.67 -7.94 -1.57
CA ILE A 145 -20.05 -7.08 -2.70
C ILE A 145 -20.66 -5.74 -2.25
N PRO A 146 -21.58 -5.67 -1.26
CA PRO A 146 -22.14 -4.39 -0.82
C PRO A 146 -21.10 -3.42 -0.24
N PHE A 147 -19.98 -3.94 0.27
CA PHE A 147 -18.92 -3.16 0.91
C PHE A 147 -17.76 -2.83 -0.05
N SER A 148 -17.61 -3.61 -1.12
CA SER A 148 -16.49 -3.51 -2.07
C SER A 148 -16.27 -2.12 -2.67
N PRO A 149 -17.31 -1.33 -3.01
CA PRO A 149 -17.11 0.04 -3.49
C PRO A 149 -16.42 0.99 -2.49
N PHE A 150 -16.56 0.74 -1.18
CA PHE A 150 -16.02 1.60 -0.13
C PHE A 150 -14.64 1.16 0.35
N TYR A 151 -14.33 -0.13 0.22
CA TYR A 151 -13.14 -0.76 0.75
C TYR A 151 -12.32 -1.46 -0.34
N TRP A 152 -12.33 -0.93 -1.57
CA TRP A 152 -11.59 -1.56 -2.66
C TRP A 152 -10.08 -1.63 -2.35
N PRO A 153 -9.42 -2.80 -2.48
CA PRO A 153 -8.06 -3.00 -1.97
C PRO A 153 -7.00 -2.01 -2.46
N SER A 154 -7.03 -1.61 -3.73
CA SER A 154 -6.02 -0.67 -4.26
C SER A 154 -6.18 0.72 -3.65
N THR A 155 -7.42 1.21 -3.55
CA THR A 155 -7.72 2.51 -2.93
C THR A 155 -7.43 2.49 -1.43
N SER A 156 -7.68 1.36 -0.78
CA SER A 156 -7.28 1.12 0.61
C SER A 156 -5.75 1.19 0.78
N PHE A 157 -5.00 0.46 -0.03
CA PHE A 157 -3.53 0.46 0.03
C PHE A 157 -2.92 1.84 -0.25
N GLU A 158 -3.45 2.55 -1.23
CA GLU A 158 -3.05 3.92 -1.55
C GLU A 158 -3.19 4.85 -0.32
N LYS A 159 -4.30 4.75 0.42
CA LYS A 159 -4.48 5.49 1.68
C LYS A 159 -3.43 5.12 2.73
N SER A 160 -3.04 3.84 2.81
CA SER A 160 -1.99 3.38 3.74
C SER A 160 -0.64 4.07 3.46
N LEU A 161 -0.26 4.13 2.19
CA LEU A 161 0.99 4.79 1.76
C LEU A 161 0.98 6.29 2.09
N ILE A 162 -0.15 6.97 1.82
CA ILE A 162 -0.29 8.39 2.14
C ILE A 162 -0.22 8.62 3.65
N ASN A 163 -0.90 7.79 4.45
CA ASN A 163 -0.87 7.89 5.91
C ASN A 163 0.55 7.67 6.45
N SER A 164 1.32 6.74 5.87
CA SER A 164 2.72 6.54 6.24
C SER A 164 3.58 7.78 5.96
N LEU A 165 3.36 8.47 4.83
CA LEU A 165 4.03 9.73 4.54
C LEU A 165 3.65 10.83 5.53
N GLU A 166 2.38 10.93 5.92
CA GLU A 166 1.95 11.89 6.93
C GLU A 166 2.54 11.61 8.32
N GLU A 167 2.58 10.34 8.74
CA GLU A 167 3.19 9.94 10.00
C GLU A 167 4.68 10.23 10.02
N PHE A 168 5.38 9.89 8.93
CA PHE A 168 6.79 10.23 8.73
C PHE A 168 7.06 11.74 8.91
N GLU A 169 6.14 12.61 8.50
CA GLU A 169 6.32 14.06 8.63
C GLU A 169 5.87 14.67 9.97
N LYS A 170 4.92 14.02 10.66
CA LYS A 170 4.39 14.49 11.96
C LYS A 170 5.43 14.45 13.08
N GLN A 171 6.49 13.65 12.94
CA GLN A 171 7.54 13.47 13.95
C GLN A 171 8.57 14.62 13.99
N LYS A 172 8.11 15.86 13.79
CA LYS A 172 8.91 17.09 13.91
C LYS A 172 8.95 17.64 15.33
#